data_AF-A0A3D0GYU2-F1
#
_entry.id   AF-A0A3D0GYU2-F1
#
_cell.length_a   1.000
_cell.length_b   1.000
_cell.length_c   1.000
_cell.angle_alpha   90.00
_cell.angle_beta   90.00
_cell.angle_gamma   90.00
#
_symmetry.space_group_name_H-M   'P 1'
#
loop_
_entity.id
_entity.type
_entity.pdbx_description
1 polymer ?
#
loop_
_entity_poly.entity_id
_entity_poly.type
_entity_poly.pdbx_seq_one_letter_code
_entity_poly.pdbx_strand_id
1 'polypeptide(L)'
;METQAKLAMLKKLDDIYEAELKKNEQIKVQDAIKPHLEEIAAEYGVDPVDLFIDYMDHVAINSKKLNMSNGEEKNFEIDMNNLDGLDDMRF
;
A
#
# COMPACT_ATOMS: atom_id res chain seq x y z
N MET A 1 0.26 -22.59 -3.41
CA MET A 1 0.69 -21.80 -4.60
C MET A 1 0.33 -20.32 -4.42
N GLU A 2 -0.36 -19.94 -3.33
CA GLU A 2 -0.78 -18.56 -3.06
C GLU A 2 0.34 -17.54 -2.83
N THR A 3 1.53 -17.97 -2.38
CA THR A 3 2.61 -17.04 -2.00
C THR A 3 3.18 -16.23 -3.19
N GLN A 4 3.18 -16.79 -4.41
CA GLN A 4 3.71 -16.09 -5.59
C GLN A 4 2.76 -15.02 -6.11
N ALA A 5 1.45 -15.27 -6.11
CA ALA A 5 0.45 -14.30 -6.56
C ALA A 5 0.43 -13.08 -5.65
N LYS A 6 0.46 -13.29 -4.33
CA LYS A 6 0.51 -12.22 -3.33
C LYS A 6 1.76 -11.34 -3.47
N LEU A 7 2.93 -11.94 -3.68
CA LEU A 7 4.16 -11.18 -3.92
C LEU A 7 4.12 -10.37 -5.23
N ALA A 8 3.51 -10.93 -6.29
CA ALA A 8 3.34 -10.22 -7.56
C ALA A 8 2.39 -9.03 -7.43
N MET A 9 1.28 -9.18 -6.70
CA MET A 9 0.33 -8.10 -6.39
C MET A 9 1.01 -6.96 -5.62
N LEU A 10 1.68 -7.29 -4.51
CA LEU A 10 2.37 -6.30 -3.68
C LEU A 10 3.45 -5.56 -4.49
N LYS A 11 4.20 -6.28 -5.32
CA LYS A 11 5.20 -5.67 -6.20
C LYS A 11 4.59 -4.73 -7.24
N LYS A 12 3.43 -5.06 -7.80
CA LYS A 12 2.69 -4.18 -8.73
C LYS A 12 2.29 -2.87 -8.04
N LEU A 13 1.79 -2.96 -6.81
CA LEU A 13 1.42 -1.79 -6.01
C LEU A 13 2.64 -0.92 -5.65
N ASP A 14 3.78 -1.55 -5.34
CA ASP A 14 5.05 -0.85 -5.11
C ASP A 14 5.51 -0.07 -6.34
N ASP A 15 5.50 -0.70 -7.53
CA ASP A 15 5.90 -0.05 -8.78
C ASP A 15 5.02 1.18 -9.10
N ILE A 16 3.72 1.08 -8.83
CA ILE A 16 2.76 2.17 -8.98
C ILE A 16 3.03 3.28 -7.96
N TYR A 17 3.22 2.93 -6.70
CA TYR A 17 3.52 3.90 -5.66
C TYR A 17 4.84 4.63 -5.95
N GLU A 18 5.90 3.92 -6.36
CA GLU A 18 7.18 4.52 -6.76
C GLU A 18 7.04 5.43 -7.99
N ALA A 19 6.23 5.04 -8.97
CA ALA A 19 5.98 5.85 -10.16
C ALA A 19 5.23 7.15 -9.83
N GLU A 20 4.26 7.09 -8.92
CA GLU A 20 3.52 8.27 -8.46
C GLU A 20 4.36 9.13 -7.50
N LEU A 21 5.16 8.52 -6.63
CA LEU A 21 6.09 9.22 -5.74
C LEU A 21 7.14 10.01 -6.52
N LYS A 22 7.62 9.49 -7.65
CA LYS A 22 8.51 10.21 -8.57
C LYS A 22 7.86 11.43 -9.21
N LYS A 23 6.54 11.43 -9.38
CA LYS A 23 5.78 12.58 -9.91
C LYS A 23 5.41 13.56 -8.82
N ASN A 24 5.12 13.06 -7.62
CA ASN A 24 4.70 13.83 -6.46
C ASN A 24 5.35 13.25 -5.19
N GLU A 25 6.46 13.86 -4.75
CA GLU A 25 7.22 13.43 -3.57
C GLU A 25 6.40 13.46 -2.26
N GLN A 26 5.26 14.13 -2.24
CA GLN A 26 4.38 14.22 -1.07
C GLN A 26 3.11 13.37 -1.20
N ILE A 27 3.01 12.52 -2.23
CA ILE A 27 1.82 11.68 -2.41
C ILE A 27 1.72 10.63 -1.29
N LYS A 28 0.53 10.53 -0.71
CA LYS A 28 0.23 9.49 0.27
C LYS A 28 0.09 8.16 -0.45
N VAL A 29 0.57 7.08 0.19
CA VAL A 29 0.46 5.71 -0.33
C VAL A 29 -0.96 5.40 -0.79
N GLN A 30 -1.95 5.66 0.06
CA GLN A 30 -3.37 5.46 -0.24
C GLN A 30 -3.82 6.19 -1.51
N ASP A 31 -3.40 7.43 -1.73
CA ASP A 31 -3.85 8.24 -2.86
C ASP A 31 -3.20 7.79 -4.18
N ALA A 32 -1.95 7.31 -4.10
CA ALA A 32 -1.23 6.76 -5.25
C ALA A 32 -1.82 5.42 -5.72
N ILE A 33 -2.15 4.53 -4.78
CA ILE A 33 -2.56 3.16 -5.11
C ILE A 33 -4.07 2.97 -5.21
N LYS A 34 -4.89 3.84 -4.58
CA LYS A 34 -6.37 3.78 -4.62
C LYS A 34 -6.95 3.65 -6.04
N PRO A 35 -6.53 4.41 -7.06
CA PRO A 35 -7.09 4.24 -8.40
C PRO A 35 -6.71 2.91 -9.08
N HIS A 36 -5.68 2.22 -8.58
CA HIS A 36 -5.18 0.97 -9.14
C HIS A 36 -5.57 -0.25 -8.30
N LEU A 37 -6.03 -0.03 -7.08
CA LEU A 37 -6.42 -1.06 -6.12
C LEU A 37 -7.57 -1.90 -6.65
N GLU A 38 -8.62 -1.27 -7.18
CA GLU A 38 -9.78 -1.96 -7.74
C GLU A 38 -9.41 -2.80 -8.97
N GLU A 39 -8.53 -2.28 -9.83
CA GLU A 39 -8.06 -2.98 -11.03
C GLU A 39 -7.22 -4.21 -10.68
N ILE A 40 -6.28 -4.07 -9.75
CA ILE A 40 -5.43 -5.17 -9.29
C ILE A 40 -6.27 -6.17 -8.51
N ALA A 41 -7.15 -5.71 -7.62
CA ALA A 41 -8.03 -6.59 -6.85
C ALA A 41 -8.89 -7.46 -7.77
N ALA A 42 -9.49 -6.87 -8.81
CA ALA A 42 -10.25 -7.60 -9.82
C ALA A 42 -9.40 -8.58 -10.64
N GLU A 43 -8.15 -8.23 -10.99
CA GLU A 43 -7.23 -9.10 -11.74
C GLU A 43 -6.89 -10.38 -10.97
N TYR A 44 -6.76 -10.29 -9.64
CA TYR A 44 -6.40 -11.41 -8.78
C TYR A 44 -7.57 -12.05 -8.02
N GLY A 45 -8.79 -11.53 -8.20
CA GLY A 45 -10.00 -12.02 -7.54
C GLY A 45 -9.97 -11.86 -6.01
N VAL A 46 -9.35 -10.78 -5.53
CA VAL A 46 -9.27 -10.43 -4.11
C VAL A 46 -10.12 -9.20 -3.82
N ASP A 47 -10.47 -8.99 -2.56
CA ASP A 47 -11.17 -7.78 -2.15
C ASP A 47 -10.19 -6.59 -2.14
N PRO A 48 -10.55 -5.43 -2.71
CA PRO A 48 -9.68 -4.25 -2.73
C PRO A 48 -9.35 -3.74 -1.32
N VAL A 49 -10.26 -3.87 -0.35
CA VAL A 49 -10.00 -3.45 1.03
C VAL A 49 -8.98 -4.40 1.67
N ASP A 50 -9.14 -5.71 1.51
CA ASP A 50 -8.15 -6.69 1.99
C ASP A 50 -6.77 -6.46 1.35
N LEU A 51 -6.73 -6.21 0.04
CA LEU A 51 -5.48 -5.92 -0.68
C LEU A 51 -4.82 -4.63 -0.17
N PHE A 52 -5.61 -3.60 0.12
CA PHE A 52 -5.09 -2.36 0.70
C PHE A 52 -4.50 -2.57 2.09
N ILE A 53 -5.20 -3.32 2.95
CA ILE A 53 -4.72 -3.64 4.31
C ILE A 53 -3.42 -4.45 4.23
N ASP A 54 -3.38 -5.48 3.39
CA ASP A 54 -2.19 -6.31 3.18
C ASP A 54 -1.00 -5.49 2.66
N TYR A 55 -1.26 -4.55 1.76
CA TYR A 55 -0.22 -3.66 1.23
C TYR A 55 0.26 -2.66 2.27
N MET A 56 -0.65 -2.06 3.05
CA MET A 56 -0.27 -1.15 4.13
C MET A 56 0.55 -1.85 5.22
N ASP A 57 0.20 -3.09 5.57
CA ASP A 57 1.00 -3.92 6.48
C ASP A 57 2.38 -4.23 5.89
N HIS A 58 2.44 -4.57 4.59
CA HIS A 58 3.70 -4.77 3.86
C HIS A 58 4.59 -3.52 3.91
N VAL A 59 4.06 -2.34 3.60
CA VAL A 59 4.78 -1.06 3.65
C VAL A 59 5.21 -0.72 5.06
N ALA A 60 4.37 -0.95 6.08
CA ALA A 60 4.71 -0.72 7.47
C ALA A 60 5.85 -1.64 7.95
N ILE A 61 5.83 -2.92 7.57
CA ILE A 61 6.90 -3.89 7.87
C ILE A 61 8.20 -3.49 7.15
N ASN A 62 8.12 -3.08 5.89
CA ASN A 62 9.32 -2.71 5.12
C ASN A 62 9.91 -1.38 5.63
N SER A 63 9.07 -0.42 5.99
CA SER A 63 9.47 0.83 6.65
C SER A 63 10.11 0.57 8.01
N LYS A 64 9.56 -0.36 8.82
CA LYS A 64 10.19 -0.78 10.08
C LYS A 64 11.57 -1.39 9.88
N LYS A 65 11.78 -2.16 8.81
CA LYS A 65 13.09 -2.74 8.48
C LYS A 65 14.12 -1.68 8.07
N LEU A 66 13.69 -0.65 7.34
CA LEU A 66 14.51 0.50 6.98
C LEU A 66 14.87 1.36 8.22
N ASN A 67 13.90 1.58 9.12
CA ASN A 67 14.10 2.33 10.37
C ASN A 67 15.01 1.63 11.39
N MET A 68 15.23 0.31 11.28
CA MET A 68 16.19 -0.40 12.13
C MET A 68 17.63 -0.35 11.60
N SER A 69 17.87 -0.07 10.31
CA SER A 69 19.22 0.01 9.74
C SER A 69 19.79 1.43 9.66
N ASN A 70 18.92 2.45 9.60
CA ASN A 70 19.32 3.85 9.56
C ASN A 70 18.65 4.57 10.74
N GLY A 71 19.43 4.95 11.76
CA GLY A 71 18.99 5.65 12.97
C GLY A 71 18.47 7.09 12.76
N GLU A 72 17.81 7.35 11.63
CA GLU A 72 17.12 8.59 11.32
C GLU A 72 15.63 8.27 11.21
N GLU A 73 14.87 8.72 12.21
CA GLU A 73 13.42 8.56 12.30
C GLU A 73 12.72 9.33 11.17
N LYS A 74 12.68 8.76 9.96
CA LYS A 74 11.65 9.14 8.98
C LYS A 74 10.34 8.51 9.44
N ASN A 75 9.62 9.26 10.26
CA ASN A 75 8.26 8.99 10.68
C ASN A 75 7.36 8.89 9.44
N PHE A 76 7.20 7.68 8.89
CA PHE A 76 6.00 7.34 8.13
C PHE A 76 4.87 7.23 9.16
N GLU A 77 4.30 8.37 9.54
CA GLU A 77 3.06 8.44 10.31
C GLU A 77 1.93 7.92 9.44
N ILE A 78 1.73 6.60 9.47
CA ILE A 78 0.48 5.98 9.02
C ILE A 78 -0.52 6.33 10.11
N ASP A 79 -1.26 7.43 9.90
CA ASP A 79 -2.32 7.86 10.79
C ASP A 79 -3.43 6.81 10.78
N MET A 80 -3.43 5.92 11.78
CA MET A 80 -4.46 4.89 11.94
C MET A 80 -5.86 5.47 12.17
N ASN A 81 -6.02 6.77 12.48
CA ASN A 81 -7.34 7.39 12.58
C ASN A 81 -7.93 7.73 11.21
N ASN A 82 -7.15 7.67 10.13
CA ASN A 82 -7.64 7.89 8.77
C ASN A 82 -8.17 6.61 8.08
N LEU A 83 -8.22 5.47 8.79
CA LEU A 83 -8.89 4.25 8.31
C LEU A 83 -10.42 4.36 8.23
N ASP A 84 -11.02 5.46 8.73
CA ASP A 84 -12.46 5.72 8.68
C ASP A 84 -12.97 5.90 7.23
N GLY A 85 -12.08 6.25 6.29
CA GLY A 85 -12.42 6.40 4.86
C GLY A 85 -12.64 5.10 4.09
N LEU A 86 -12.51 3.93 4.72
CA LEU A 86 -12.82 2.62 4.12
C LEU A 86 -14.31 2.28 4.21
N ASP A 87 -15.10 2.94 5.07
CA ASP A 87 -16.54 2.68 5.16
C ASP A 87 -17.29 3.18 3.90
N ASP A 88 -16.72 4.15 3.17
CA ASP A 88 -17.25 4.71 1.91
C ASP A 88 -16.97 3.81 0.68
N MET A 89 -16.21 2.72 0.83
CA MET A 89 -15.97 1.72 -0.24
C MET A 89 -16.91 0.51 -0.16
N ARG A 90 -17.93 0.52 0.71
CA ARG A 90 -19.00 -0.49 0.67
C ARG A 90 -20.00 -0.13 -0.44
N PHE A 91 -19.72 -0.58 -1.66
CA PHE A 91 -20.71 -0.63 -2.74
C PHE A 91 -21.78 -1.71 -2.47
#